data_AF-A0A6L8B4Y8-F1
#
_entry.id   AF-A0A6L8B4Y8-F1
#
_cell.length_a   1.000
_cell.length_b   1.000
_cell.length_c   1.000
_cell.angle_alpha   90.00
_cell.angle_beta   90.00
_cell.angle_gamma   90.00
#
_symmetry.space_group_name_H-M   'P 1'
#
loop_
_entity.id
_entity.type
_entity.pdbx_description
1 polymer ?
#
loop_
_entity_poly.entity_id
_entity_poly.type
_entity_poly.pdbx_seq_one_letter_code
_entity_poly.pdbx_strand_id
1 'polypeptide(L)'
;MKPIDKQQYLQSCQHPTIQALQPAKECTDAVWLPTADELLRILKQKLPYPDRSHLRETADGWEYDTYFQEWADDYGTYIDTHRQFVGPDEKTVLLQVLISLLGIDGKWMV
;
A
#
# COMPACT_ATOMS: atom_id res chain seq x y z
N MET A 1 11.92 4.66 -4.67
CA MET A 1 11.80 3.57 -3.68
C MET A 1 12.56 2.36 -4.22
N LYS A 2 13.17 1.53 -3.38
CA LYS A 2 13.76 0.26 -3.86
C LYS A 2 12.60 -0.72 -4.12
N PRO A 3 12.60 -1.46 -5.24
CA PRO A 3 11.59 -2.48 -5.48
C PRO A 3 11.64 -3.54 -4.36
N ILE A 4 10.47 -3.97 -3.89
CA ILE A 4 10.35 -5.07 -2.93
C ILE A 4 10.65 -6.37 -3.66
N ASP A 5 11.67 -7.10 -3.21
CA ASP A 5 11.96 -8.45 -3.71
C ASP A 5 10.97 -9.48 -3.14
N LYS A 6 10.84 -10.65 -3.77
CA LYS A 6 9.88 -11.71 -3.38
C LYS A 6 9.92 -12.08 -1.89
N GLN A 7 11.10 -12.09 -1.28
CA GLN A 7 11.25 -12.39 0.14
C GLN A 7 10.71 -11.27 1.03
N GLN A 8 10.95 -10.01 0.66
CA GLN A 8 10.39 -8.85 1.36
C GLN A 8 8.87 -8.81 1.21
N TYR A 9 8.33 -9.15 0.03
CA TYR A 9 6.88 -9.25 -0.19
C TYR A 9 6.24 -10.21 0.82
N LEU A 10 6.79 -11.43 0.96
CA LEU A 10 6.28 -12.42 1.90
C LEU A 10 6.38 -11.96 3.36
N GLN A 11 7.49 -11.32 3.73
CA GLN A 11 7.66 -10.77 5.08
C GLN A 11 6.67 -9.66 5.37
N SER A 12 6.44 -8.76 4.41
CA SER A 12 5.45 -7.69 4.54
C SER A 12 4.03 -8.23 4.64
N CYS A 13 3.68 -9.27 3.87
CA CYS A 13 2.38 -9.93 4.02
C CYS A 13 2.20 -10.48 5.43
N GLN A 14 3.21 -11.10 6.03
CA GLN A 14 3.16 -11.65 7.38
C GLN A 14 3.01 -10.60 8.49
N HIS A 15 3.12 -9.31 8.18
CA HIS A 15 2.97 -8.26 9.18
C HIS A 15 1.57 -8.30 9.82
N PRO A 16 1.43 -8.24 11.16
CA PRO A 16 0.14 -8.39 11.83
C PRO A 16 -0.93 -7.42 11.34
N THR A 17 -0.56 -6.17 11.07
CA THR A 17 -1.47 -5.15 10.52
C THR A 17 -1.97 -5.49 9.12
N ILE A 18 -1.15 -6.18 8.30
CA ILE A 18 -1.57 -6.64 6.98
C ILE A 18 -2.49 -7.86 7.12
N GLN A 19 -2.12 -8.84 7.96
CA GLN A 19 -2.95 -10.01 8.21
C GLN A 19 -4.32 -9.65 8.80
N ALA A 20 -4.41 -8.61 9.62
CA ALA A 20 -5.68 -8.10 10.14
C ALA A 20 -6.65 -7.56 9.06
N LEU A 21 -6.17 -7.35 7.83
CA LEU A 21 -6.98 -6.93 6.69
C LEU A 21 -7.52 -8.09 5.86
N GLN A 22 -7.23 -9.33 6.26
CA GLN A 22 -7.75 -10.53 5.61
C GLN A 22 -9.29 -10.47 5.54
N PRO A 23 -9.88 -10.70 4.35
CA PRO A 23 -11.33 -10.75 4.21
C PRO A 23 -11.93 -11.83 5.11
N ALA A 24 -13.00 -11.49 5.84
CA ALA A 24 -13.65 -12.41 6.79
C ALA A 24 -14.13 -13.74 6.17
N LYS A 25 -14.35 -13.78 4.85
CA LYS A 25 -14.75 -14.99 4.11
C LYS A 25 -13.60 -15.99 3.91
N GLU A 26 -12.36 -15.58 4.13
CA GLU A 26 -11.15 -16.37 3.89
C GLU A 26 -10.37 -16.64 5.17
N CYS A 27 -10.99 -16.46 6.35
CA CYS A 27 -10.34 -16.66 7.64
C CYS A 27 -9.87 -18.12 7.77
N THR A 28 -8.59 -18.34 7.46
CA THR A 28 -7.88 -19.62 7.54
C THR A 28 -6.67 -19.46 8.45
N ASP A 29 -6.23 -20.54 9.11
CA ASP A 29 -4.99 -20.55 9.91
C ASP A 29 -3.71 -20.33 9.06
N ALA A 30 -3.83 -20.31 7.73
CA ALA A 30 -2.73 -20.02 6.81
C ALA A 30 -2.49 -18.51 6.67
N VAL A 31 -1.22 -18.12 6.47
CA VAL A 31 -0.83 -16.75 6.14
C VAL A 31 -1.58 -16.28 4.90
N TRP A 32 -2.32 -15.18 5.04
CA TRP A 32 -3.03 -14.56 3.94
C TRP A 32 -2.04 -13.87 3.00
N LEU A 33 -2.06 -14.26 1.73
CA LEU A 33 -1.26 -13.67 0.67
C LEU A 33 -2.20 -12.96 -0.31
N PRO A 34 -2.37 -11.63 -0.19
CA PRO A 34 -3.38 -10.93 -0.95
C PRO A 34 -3.06 -10.90 -2.45
N THR A 35 -4.11 -10.98 -3.25
CA THR A 35 -4.08 -10.74 -4.69
C THR A 35 -4.07 -9.24 -5.02
N ALA A 36 -3.76 -8.87 -6.26
CA ALA A 36 -3.76 -7.47 -6.69
C ALA A 36 -5.14 -6.83 -6.54
N ASP A 37 -6.21 -7.53 -6.94
CA ASP A 37 -7.59 -7.08 -6.78
C ASP A 37 -7.97 -6.83 -5.31
N GLU A 38 -7.53 -7.69 -4.40
CA GLU A 38 -7.78 -7.54 -2.97
C GLU A 38 -7.04 -6.34 -2.39
N LEU A 39 -5.76 -6.17 -2.74
CA LEU A 39 -4.98 -5.00 -2.35
C LEU A 39 -5.62 -3.73 -2.87
N LEU A 40 -5.98 -3.69 -4.16
CA LEU A 40 -6.62 -2.53 -4.77
C LEU A 40 -7.97 -2.21 -4.11
N ARG A 41 -8.77 -3.23 -3.79
CA ARG A 41 -10.04 -3.05 -3.07
C ARG A 41 -9.83 -2.45 -1.68
N ILE A 42 -8.84 -2.95 -0.94
CA ILE A 42 -8.49 -2.43 0.38
C ILE A 42 -8.01 -0.98 0.29
N LEU A 43 -7.15 -0.67 -0.69
CA LEU A 43 -6.66 0.68 -0.94
C LEU A 43 -7.81 1.63 -1.29
N LYS A 44 -8.75 1.22 -2.16
CA LYS A 44 -9.94 2.02 -2.48
C LYS A 44 -10.81 2.33 -1.26
N GLN A 45 -10.81 1.46 -0.25
CA GLN A 45 -11.58 1.67 0.99
C GLN A 45 -10.86 2.54 2.02
N LYS A 46 -9.52 2.60 1.98
CA LYS A 46 -8.70 3.23 3.03
C LYS A 46 -8.01 4.52 2.60
N LEU A 47 -7.77 4.71 1.30
CA LEU A 47 -7.16 5.93 0.80
C LEU A 47 -8.12 7.12 0.98
N PRO A 48 -7.60 8.33 1.26
CA PRO A 48 -8.42 9.53 1.38
C PRO A 48 -9.03 9.94 0.04
N TYR A 49 -8.31 9.70 -1.07
CA TYR A 49 -8.72 10.10 -2.42
C TYR A 49 -8.60 8.95 -3.43
N PRO A 50 -9.36 7.86 -3.27
CA PRO A 50 -9.22 6.67 -4.10
C PRO A 50 -9.50 6.92 -5.58
N ASP A 51 -10.34 7.90 -5.90
CA ASP A 51 -10.67 8.28 -7.28
C ASP A 51 -9.54 9.05 -7.98
N ARG A 52 -8.56 9.54 -7.21
CA ARG A 52 -7.35 10.22 -7.72
C ARG A 52 -6.15 9.28 -7.79
N SER A 53 -6.36 7.99 -7.55
CA SER A 53 -5.31 6.99 -7.56
C SER A 53 -5.34 6.19 -8.85
N HIS A 54 -4.17 6.01 -9.47
CA HIS A 54 -4.05 5.39 -10.78
C HIS A 54 -2.97 4.32 -10.76
N LEU A 55 -3.38 3.07 -11.03
CA LEU A 55 -2.46 1.96 -11.33
C LEU A 55 -2.28 1.87 -12.84
N ARG A 56 -1.02 1.82 -13.31
CA ARG A 56 -0.69 1.66 -14.72
C ARG A 56 0.53 0.77 -14.93
N GLU A 57 0.53 0.06 -16.05
CA GLU A 57 1.70 -0.64 -16.57
C GLU A 57 2.58 0.35 -17.36
N THR A 58 3.89 0.25 -17.18
CA THR A 58 4.92 1.06 -17.85
C THR A 58 5.93 0.16 -18.54
N ALA A 59 6.85 0.73 -19.33
CA ALA A 59 7.88 -0.05 -20.02
C ALA A 59 8.81 -0.83 -19.05
N ASP A 60 8.93 -0.36 -17.80
CA ASP A 60 9.85 -0.89 -16.79
C ASP A 60 9.12 -1.66 -15.67
N GLY A 61 7.80 -1.85 -15.77
CA GLY A 61 7.00 -2.57 -14.78
C GLY A 61 5.67 -1.90 -14.49
N TRP A 62 5.40 -1.63 -13.23
CA TRP A 62 4.13 -1.08 -12.75
C TRP A 62 4.34 0.17 -11.93
N GLU A 63 3.37 1.07 -12.01
CA GLU A 63 3.37 2.34 -11.30
C GLU A 63 2.00 2.61 -10.67
N TYR A 64 2.02 3.16 -9.47
CA TYR A 64 0.83 3.62 -8.76
C TYR A 64 1.01 5.05 -8.26
N ASP A 65 0.18 5.95 -8.77
CA ASP A 65 0.09 7.34 -8.34
C ASP A 65 -1.07 7.48 -7.35
N THR A 66 -0.87 8.19 -6.24
CA THR A 66 -1.92 8.44 -5.24
C THR A 66 -1.60 9.66 -4.36
N TYR A 67 -2.55 10.02 -3.49
CA TYR A 67 -2.41 11.09 -2.51
C TYR A 67 -2.59 10.55 -1.09
N PHE A 68 -1.75 11.03 -0.17
CA PHE A 68 -1.86 10.80 1.26
C PHE A 68 -2.20 12.09 1.96
N GLN A 69 -2.93 11.98 3.07
CA GLN A 69 -3.15 13.10 3.97
C GLN A 69 -2.14 12.97 5.11
N GLU A 70 -1.20 13.91 5.20
CA GLU A 70 -0.08 13.85 6.13
C GLU A 70 -0.07 15.08 7.03
N TRP A 71 0.25 14.89 8.31
CA TRP A 71 0.37 16.00 9.24
C TRP A 71 1.65 16.79 8.96
N ALA A 72 1.52 18.10 8.78
CA ALA A 72 2.65 19.00 8.60
C ALA A 72 2.81 19.90 9.83
N ASP A 73 3.77 19.57 10.69
CA ASP A 73 4.06 20.28 11.94
C ASP A 73 4.30 21.78 11.71
N ASP A 74 4.97 22.15 10.61
CA ASP A 74 5.28 23.54 10.25
C ASP A 74 4.03 24.42 10.07
N TYR A 75 2.90 23.80 9.71
CA TYR A 75 1.64 24.48 9.43
C TYR A 75 0.53 24.14 10.43
N GLY A 76 0.78 23.19 11.35
CA GLY A 76 -0.21 22.71 12.31
C GLY A 76 -1.49 22.19 11.65
N THR A 77 -1.37 21.58 10.47
CA THR A 77 -2.51 21.07 9.68
C THR A 77 -2.12 19.88 8.82
N TYR A 78 -3.11 19.14 8.36
CA TYR A 78 -2.92 18.09 7.37
C TYR A 78 -2.79 18.68 5.96
N ILE A 79 -1.87 18.14 5.18
CA ILE A 79 -1.66 18.47 3.76
C ILE A 79 -1.79 17.23 2.88
N ASP A 80 -2.18 17.46 1.63
CA ASP A 80 -2.24 16.40 0.61
C ASP A 80 -0.87 16.24 -0.04
N THR A 81 -0.26 15.08 0.15
CA THR A 81 1.03 14.73 -0.46
C THR A 81 0.82 13.74 -1.60
N HIS A 82 1.21 14.14 -2.81
CA HIS A 82 1.30 13.22 -3.94
C HIS A 82 2.43 12.21 -3.74
N ARG A 83 2.15 10.92 -4.00
CA ARG A 83 3.14 9.85 -3.96
C ARG A 83 3.02 8.93 -5.17
N GLN A 84 4.18 8.58 -5.70
CA GLN A 84 4.34 7.64 -6.80
C GLN A 84 5.13 6.42 -6.30
N PHE A 85 4.60 5.23 -6.60
CA PHE A 85 5.20 3.94 -6.27
C PHE A 85 5.52 3.21 -7.57
N VAL A 86 6.68 2.56 -7.62
CA VAL A 86 7.15 1.83 -8.79
C VAL A 86 7.64 0.44 -8.40
N GLY A 87 7.43 -0.55 -9.25
CA GLY A 87 7.81 -1.92 -8.96
C GLY A 87 7.67 -2.85 -10.16
N PRO A 88 8.20 -4.08 -10.05
CA PRO A 88 8.23 -5.04 -11.16
C PRO A 88 6.85 -5.64 -11.48
N ASP A 89 5.93 -5.66 -10.51
CA ASP A 89 4.59 -6.21 -10.66
C ASP A 89 3.56 -5.42 -9.85
N GLU A 90 2.29 -5.50 -10.27
CA GLU A 90 1.15 -4.82 -9.66
C GLU A 90 1.00 -5.09 -8.16
N LYS A 91 1.18 -6.33 -7.69
CA LYS A 91 0.95 -6.71 -6.28
C LYS A 91 1.99 -6.07 -5.40
N THR A 92 3.24 -6.11 -5.85
CA THR A 92 4.36 -5.48 -5.17
C THR A 92 4.11 -3.98 -5.00
N VAL A 93 3.69 -3.29 -6.06
CA VAL A 93 3.40 -1.85 -6.00
C VAL A 93 2.24 -1.55 -5.06
N LEU A 94 1.12 -2.27 -5.19
CA LEU A 94 -0.06 -2.07 -4.34
C LEU A 94 0.24 -2.38 -2.86
N LEU A 95 1.08 -3.38 -2.59
CA LEU A 95 1.50 -3.70 -1.22
C LEU A 95 2.40 -2.59 -0.64
N GLN A 96 3.30 -1.99 -1.43
CA GLN A 96 4.09 -0.83 -0.99
C GLN A 96 3.21 0.35 -0.58
N VAL A 97 2.17 0.63 -1.37
CA VAL A 97 1.18 1.68 -1.07
C VAL A 97 0.48 1.36 0.25
N LEU A 98 0.03 0.11 0.43
CA LEU A 98 -0.67 -0.32 1.63
C LEU A 98 0.22 -0.23 2.88
N ILE A 99 1.48 -0.67 2.79
CA ILE A 99 2.47 -0.54 3.87
C ILE A 99 2.65 0.92 4.25
N SER A 100 2.75 1.81 3.25
CA SER A 100 2.92 3.24 3.46
C SER A 100 1.68 3.87 4.11
N LEU A 101 0.49 3.45 3.68
CA LEU A 101 -0.79 3.88 4.25
C LEU A 101 -0.98 3.46 5.70
N LEU A 102 -0.44 2.30 6.06
CA LEU A 102 -0.54 1.75 7.42
C LEU A 102 0.62 2.20 8.33
N GLY A 103 1.57 2.98 7.82
CA GLY A 103 2.73 3.44 8.60
C GLY A 103 3.67 2.33 9.07
N ILE A 104 3.65 1.15 8.43
CA ILE A 104 4.37 -0.05 8.90
C ILE A 104 5.90 0.10 8.82
N ASP A 105 6.41 0.95 7.92
CA ASP A 105 7.85 1.14 7.73
C ASP A 105 8.41 2.40 8.43
N GLY A 106 7.89 2.69 9.63
CA GLY A 106 8.52 3.53 10.66
C GLY A 106 8.87 4.99 10.32
N LYS A 107 8.64 5.45 9.08
CA LYS A 107 8.96 6.82 8.65
C LYS A 107 7.80 7.78 8.67
N TRP A 108 6.59 7.32 8.97
CA TRP A 108 5.41 8.14 8.97
C TRP A 108 4.55 7.72 10.15
N MET A 109 4.98 8.13 11.34
CA MET A 109 4.08 8.16 12.49
C MET A 109 3.08 9.29 12.28
N VAL A 110 1.82 8.90 12.43
CA VAL A 110 0.59 9.68 12.44
C VAL A 110 0.68 10.86 13.40
#